data_AF-A0A957QNY0-F1
#
_entry.id   AF-A0A957QNY0-F1
#
_cell.length_a   1.000
_cell.length_b   1.000
_cell.length_c   1.000
_cell.angle_alpha   90.00
_cell.angle_beta   90.00
_cell.angle_gamma   90.00
#
_symmetry.space_group_name_H-M   'P 1'
#
loop_
_entity.id
_entity.type
_entity.pdbx_description
1 polymer ?
#
loop_
_entity_poly.entity_id
_entity_poly.type
_entity_poly.pdbx_seq_one_letter_code
_entity_poly.pdbx_strand_id
1 'polypeptide(L)'
;MKKQTGQFSNFSTQRRLLWLSLCFIFLLFGCEEGTISIDENVAGPKTITIFVDGTSRSVTSEAGTVRQLLQEEAITVGDTDEVTPPLFTPLTGLESITIVRVNQSLEVIEESVPFGREFIRSDSMGTEDPARIIQGGRPGLQEVTVRIIFRDGVETERQIVNVNVIEEAVNEIVMIGTGVAAG
;
A
#
# COMPACT_ATOMS: atom_id res chain seq x y z
N MET A 1 82.24 18.46 59.88
CA MET A 1 80.81 18.49 59.55
C MET A 1 80.15 17.22 60.12
N LYS A 2 79.16 17.40 61.01
CA LYS A 2 78.12 16.46 61.52
C LYS A 2 78.50 14.95 61.62
N LYS A 3 78.93 14.47 62.79
CA LYS A 3 78.17 13.89 63.93
C LYS A 3 77.40 12.57 63.64
N GLN A 4 77.97 11.48 64.20
CA GLN A 4 77.40 10.36 64.99
C GLN A 4 76.27 9.52 64.35
N THR A 5 76.14 8.20 64.56
CA THR A 5 76.15 7.44 65.82
C THR A 5 76.02 5.93 65.49
N GLY A 6 76.39 5.03 66.41
CA GLY A 6 75.66 3.76 66.56
C GLY A 6 76.32 2.44 66.12
N GLN A 7 77.16 1.92 67.01
CA GLN A 7 77.83 0.62 67.10
C GLN A 7 76.84 -0.51 67.51
N PHE A 8 76.93 -1.70 66.88
CA PHE A 8 76.78 -3.09 67.43
C PHE A 8 75.45 -3.49 68.16
N SER A 9 74.89 -4.71 68.11
CA SER A 9 75.43 -6.07 68.04
C SER A 9 74.32 -7.11 67.78
N ASN A 10 74.73 -8.21 67.13
CA ASN A 10 74.31 -9.63 67.25
C ASN A 10 72.96 -10.01 67.90
N PHE A 11 72.14 -10.78 67.15
CA PHE A 11 71.76 -12.12 67.63
C PHE A 11 71.56 -13.09 66.45
N SER A 12 72.40 -14.12 66.47
CA SER A 12 72.34 -15.41 65.78
C SER A 12 70.93 -16.03 65.78
N THR A 13 70.48 -16.75 64.75
CA THR A 13 70.76 -18.20 64.56
C THR A 13 70.09 -18.59 63.23
N GLN A 14 70.85 -18.73 62.13
CA GLN A 14 71.28 -20.00 61.52
C GLN A 14 70.18 -20.90 60.92
N ARG A 15 70.41 -21.25 59.63
CA ARG A 15 70.01 -22.45 58.87
C ARG A 15 68.55 -22.47 58.37
N ARG A 16 68.23 -22.73 57.10
CA ARG A 16 68.91 -23.53 56.06
C ARG A 16 68.26 -23.26 54.68
N LEU A 17 69.13 -23.17 53.66
CA LEU A 17 69.00 -23.53 52.24
C LEU A 17 67.61 -23.70 51.61
N LEU A 18 67.24 -22.94 50.57
CA LEU A 18 67.57 -23.18 49.14
C LEU A 18 67.02 -24.52 48.61
N TRP A 19 65.92 -24.48 47.82
CA TRP A 19 65.77 -25.04 46.46
C TRP A 19 64.33 -25.43 46.08
N LEU A 20 63.89 -24.90 44.92
CA LEU A 20 62.98 -25.53 43.93
C LEU A 20 61.63 -26.12 44.40
N SER A 21 60.54 -25.39 44.18
CA SER A 21 59.40 -25.96 43.43
C SER A 21 58.48 -24.87 42.90
N LEU A 22 58.62 -24.62 41.60
CA LEU A 22 57.59 -24.09 40.71
C LEU A 22 56.34 -25.00 40.79
N CYS A 23 55.16 -24.48 40.43
CA CYS A 23 53.87 -25.18 40.33
C CYS A 23 53.20 -25.56 41.66
N PHE A 24 52.40 -24.66 42.24
CA PHE A 24 51.03 -24.97 42.71
C PHE A 24 50.24 -23.69 43.07
N ILE A 25 50.35 -22.65 42.23
CA ILE A 25 49.32 -21.62 42.13
C ILE A 25 48.36 -22.12 41.06
N PHE A 26 47.20 -22.63 41.48
CA PHE A 26 45.91 -22.76 40.74
C PHE A 26 45.16 -24.00 41.25
N LEU A 27 44.56 -23.88 42.44
CA LEU A 27 43.45 -24.75 42.87
C LEU A 27 42.27 -23.86 43.30
N LEU A 28 41.98 -22.85 42.47
CA LEU A 28 40.63 -22.32 42.36
C LEU A 28 39.93 -23.23 41.35
N PHE A 29 39.30 -24.29 41.88
CA PHE A 29 38.26 -25.01 41.16
C PHE A 29 37.16 -24.01 40.83
N GLY A 30 37.25 -23.41 39.64
CA GLY A 30 36.12 -22.74 39.02
C GLY A 30 35.06 -23.79 38.76
N CYS A 31 33.91 -23.66 39.43
CA CYS A 31 32.69 -24.25 38.93
C CYS A 31 32.34 -23.40 37.71
N GLU A 32 32.72 -23.89 36.52
CA GLU A 32 32.28 -23.29 35.27
C GLU A 32 30.80 -23.66 35.12
N GLU A 33 29.95 -22.80 35.66
CA GLU A 33 28.53 -22.81 35.34
C GLU A 33 28.43 -22.48 33.85
N GLY A 34 28.31 -23.53 33.05
CA GLY A 34 28.02 -23.43 31.63
C GLY A 34 26.76 -22.58 31.47
N THR A 35 26.95 -21.35 31.02
CA THR A 35 25.85 -20.50 30.61
C THR A 35 25.25 -21.15 29.37
N ILE A 36 24.01 -21.63 29.50
CA ILE A 36 23.20 -21.97 28.35
C ILE A 36 22.87 -20.62 27.69
N SER A 37 23.54 -20.29 26.60
CA SER A 37 23.10 -19.24 25.70
C SER A 37 21.82 -19.71 25.04
N ILE A 38 20.68 -19.35 25.62
CA ILE A 38 19.42 -19.36 24.89
C ILE A 38 19.58 -18.35 23.75
N ASP A 39 19.72 -18.86 22.51
CA ASP A 39 19.48 -18.07 21.30
C ASP A 39 17.97 -17.85 21.23
N GLU A 40 17.50 -17.02 22.15
CA GLU A 40 16.13 -16.60 22.24
C GLU A 40 16.00 -15.52 21.17
N ASN A 41 15.45 -15.89 20.02
CA ASN A 41 14.88 -14.93 19.08
C ASN A 41 13.63 -14.29 19.75
N VAL A 42 13.85 -13.58 20.87
CA VAL A 42 12.86 -12.71 21.49
C VAL A 42 12.77 -11.54 20.56
N ALA A 43 11.75 -11.58 19.72
CA ALA A 43 11.25 -10.37 19.10
C ALA A 43 10.82 -9.43 20.23
N GLY A 44 11.75 -8.58 20.69
CA GLY A 44 11.44 -7.50 21.61
C GLY A 44 10.45 -6.52 20.98
N PRO A 45 9.92 -5.55 21.75
CA PRO A 45 8.97 -4.57 21.25
C PRO A 45 9.56 -3.81 20.05
N LYS A 46 8.74 -3.65 19.00
CA LYS A 46 9.12 -3.01 17.74
C LYS A 46 8.29 -1.76 17.55
N THR A 47 8.96 -0.67 17.17
CA THR A 47 8.29 0.59 16.84
C THR A 47 8.04 0.63 15.33
N ILE A 48 6.76 0.69 14.95
CA ILE A 48 6.30 0.68 13.56
C ILE A 48 5.46 1.93 13.30
N THR A 49 5.65 2.57 12.15
CA THR A 49 4.78 3.68 11.72
C THR A 49 3.61 3.16 10.88
N ILE A 50 2.38 3.46 11.28
CA ILE A 50 1.17 3.06 10.55
C ILE A 50 0.60 4.29 9.85
N PHE A 51 0.41 4.20 8.54
CA PHE A 51 -0.27 5.19 7.70
C PHE A 51 -1.65 4.68 7.34
N VAL A 52 -2.69 5.39 7.77
CA VAL A 52 -4.09 5.01 7.56
C VAL A 52 -4.97 6.25 7.63
N ASP A 53 -6.00 6.32 6.78
CA ASP A 53 -7.01 7.39 6.81
C ASP A 53 -6.38 8.81 6.78
N GLY A 54 -5.33 8.99 5.98
CA GLY A 54 -4.58 10.25 5.85
C GLY A 54 -3.71 10.64 7.05
N THR A 55 -3.61 9.78 8.06
CA THR A 55 -2.87 10.04 9.31
C THR A 55 -1.72 9.03 9.48
N SER A 56 -0.61 9.48 10.08
CA SER A 56 0.48 8.60 10.50
C SER A 56 0.56 8.51 12.02
N ARG A 57 0.76 7.31 12.56
CA ARG A 57 0.97 7.06 13.99
C ARG A 57 2.13 6.10 14.22
N SER A 58 2.92 6.33 15.25
CA SER A 58 4.00 5.42 15.65
C SER A 58 3.54 4.58 16.83
N VAL A 59 3.67 3.26 16.72
CA VAL A 59 3.19 2.29 17.70
C VAL A 59 4.32 1.35 18.06
N THR A 60 4.48 1.07 19.35
CA THR A 60 5.42 0.08 19.85
C THR A 60 4.66 -1.16 20.31
N SER A 61 4.96 -2.32 19.73
CA SER A 61 4.24 -3.57 20.01
C SER A 61 5.16 -4.79 19.89
N GLU A 62 4.80 -5.85 20.61
CA GLU A 62 5.44 -7.18 20.57
C GLU A 62 4.73 -8.13 19.58
N ALA A 63 3.76 -7.63 18.82
CA ALA A 63 3.03 -8.42 17.84
C ALA A 63 3.94 -9.15 16.86
N GLY A 64 3.55 -10.39 16.50
CA GLY A 64 4.31 -11.20 15.58
C GLY A 64 4.18 -10.75 14.12
N THR A 65 3.01 -10.21 13.76
CA THR A 65 2.64 -9.91 12.36
C THR A 65 1.89 -8.59 12.23
N VAL A 66 1.83 -8.06 11.01
CA VAL A 66 1.01 -6.89 10.64
C VAL A 66 -0.45 -7.04 11.13
N ARG A 67 -1.08 -8.20 10.89
CA ARG A 67 -2.46 -8.46 11.32
C ARG A 67 -2.64 -8.27 12.83
N GLN A 68 -1.75 -8.85 13.62
CA GLN A 68 -1.85 -8.81 15.07
C GLN A 68 -1.68 -7.37 15.58
N LEU A 69 -0.71 -6.62 15.03
CA LEU A 69 -0.52 -5.21 15.37
C LEU A 69 -1.76 -4.36 15.06
N LEU A 70 -2.36 -4.54 13.89
CA LEU A 70 -3.57 -3.79 13.51
C LEU A 70 -4.75 -4.13 14.42
N GLN A 71 -4.88 -5.38 14.87
CA GLN A 71 -5.91 -5.79 15.83
C GLN A 71 -5.69 -5.20 17.22
N GLU A 72 -4.45 -5.21 17.74
CA GLU A 72 -4.09 -4.58 19.02
C GLU A 72 -4.46 -3.11 19.04
N GLU A 73 -4.24 -2.44 17.91
CA GLU A 73 -4.54 -1.03 17.73
C GLU A 73 -5.98 -0.73 17.27
N ALA A 74 -6.85 -1.75 17.28
CA ALA A 74 -8.26 -1.67 16.87
C ALA A 74 -8.49 -1.08 15.46
N ILE A 75 -7.52 -1.24 14.55
CA ILE A 75 -7.72 -0.93 13.13
C ILE A 75 -8.38 -2.12 12.44
N THR A 76 -9.57 -1.87 11.91
CA THR A 76 -10.24 -2.82 11.02
C THR A 76 -9.81 -2.56 9.57
N VAL A 77 -9.46 -3.62 8.86
CA VAL A 77 -9.14 -3.62 7.42
C VAL A 77 -10.34 -4.21 6.69
N GLY A 78 -10.91 -3.45 5.75
CA GLY A 78 -12.00 -3.93 4.90
C GLY A 78 -11.52 -4.95 3.88
N ASP A 79 -12.45 -5.72 3.30
CA ASP A 79 -12.13 -6.78 2.33
C ASP A 79 -11.45 -6.25 1.05
N THR A 80 -11.69 -4.99 0.71
CA THR A 80 -11.14 -4.31 -0.47
C THR A 80 -9.91 -3.47 -0.16
N ASP A 81 -9.61 -3.22 1.12
CA ASP A 81 -8.49 -2.37 1.51
C ASP A 81 -7.15 -2.99 1.11
N GLU A 82 -6.23 -2.15 0.65
CA GLU A 82 -4.89 -2.56 0.27
C GLU A 82 -3.94 -2.30 1.46
N VAL A 83 -3.32 -3.36 1.99
CA VAL A 83 -2.36 -3.26 3.11
C VAL A 83 -0.96 -3.64 2.65
N THR A 84 -0.02 -2.71 2.84
CA THR A 84 1.39 -2.89 2.49
C THR A 84 2.27 -2.71 3.73
N PRO A 85 3.09 -3.71 4.11
CA PRO A 85 3.15 -5.06 3.53
C PRO A 85 1.93 -5.93 3.94
N PRO A 86 1.74 -7.11 3.35
CA PRO A 86 0.57 -7.96 3.60
C PRO A 86 0.36 -8.30 5.09
N LEU A 87 -0.88 -8.58 5.47
CA LEU A 87 -1.29 -8.86 6.86
C LEU A 87 -0.50 -9.99 7.56
N PHE A 88 0.03 -10.96 6.83
CA PHE A 88 0.81 -12.08 7.39
C PHE A 88 2.30 -11.76 7.55
N THR A 89 2.75 -10.59 7.09
CA THR A 89 4.16 -10.19 7.15
C THR A 89 4.62 -10.08 8.60
N PRO A 90 5.74 -10.71 8.98
CA PRO A 90 6.32 -10.53 10.31
C PRO A 90 6.72 -9.07 10.56
N LEU A 91 6.58 -8.58 11.79
CA LEU A 91 7.02 -7.21 12.12
C LEU A 91 8.55 -7.05 12.18
N THR A 92 9.30 -8.15 12.18
CA THR A 92 10.76 -8.10 12.29
C THR A 92 11.37 -7.42 11.08
N GLY A 93 12.13 -6.34 11.30
CA GLY A 93 12.77 -5.56 10.23
C GLY A 93 11.82 -4.66 9.45
N LEU A 94 10.58 -4.50 9.92
CA LEU A 94 9.57 -3.66 9.30
C LEU A 94 9.64 -2.25 9.92
N GLU A 95 9.54 -1.21 9.10
CA GLU A 95 9.58 0.18 9.56
C GLU A 95 8.19 0.83 9.52
N SER A 96 7.39 0.47 8.52
CA SER A 96 6.07 1.05 8.31
C SER A 96 5.05 0.11 7.68
N ILE A 97 3.78 0.40 7.96
CA ILE A 97 2.60 -0.23 7.39
C ILE A 97 1.74 0.87 6.79
N THR A 98 1.32 0.69 5.54
CA THR A 98 0.38 1.60 4.86
C THR A 98 -0.90 0.86 4.55
N ILE A 99 -2.03 1.50 4.85
CA ILE A 99 -3.37 1.01 4.57
C ILE A 99 -4.03 2.04 3.67
N VAL A 100 -4.41 1.60 2.47
CA VAL A 100 -5.16 2.40 1.50
C VAL A 100 -6.60 1.93 1.52
N ARG A 101 -7.54 2.85 1.78
CA ARG A 101 -8.97 2.54 1.78
C ARG A 101 -9.48 2.46 0.35
N VAL A 102 -9.99 1.31 -0.06
CA VAL A 102 -10.51 1.13 -1.42
C VAL A 102 -12.03 0.96 -1.36
N ASN A 103 -12.72 1.88 -2.03
CA ASN A 103 -14.18 1.86 -2.13
C ASN A 103 -14.61 1.90 -3.60
N GLN A 104 -15.80 1.38 -3.89
CA GLN A 104 -16.41 1.47 -5.22
C GLN A 104 -17.79 2.13 -5.16
N SER A 105 -18.12 2.90 -6.19
CA SER A 105 -19.45 3.47 -6.41
C SER A 105 -19.98 3.06 -7.78
N LEU A 106 -21.29 2.92 -7.89
CA LEU A 106 -22.00 2.79 -9.16
C LEU A 106 -22.86 4.04 -9.36
N GLU A 107 -22.59 4.79 -10.42
CA GLU A 107 -23.36 5.95 -10.82
C GLU A 107 -24.14 5.63 -12.09
N VAL A 108 -25.42 5.99 -12.13
CA VAL A 108 -26.26 5.90 -13.33
C VAL A 108 -26.43 7.30 -13.88
N ILE A 109 -26.04 7.50 -15.13
CA ILE A 109 -26.04 8.80 -15.82
C ILE A 109 -26.97 8.69 -17.02
N GLU A 110 -27.94 9.58 -17.11
CA GLU A 110 -28.75 9.74 -18.32
C GLU A 110 -27.97 10.56 -19.34
N GLU A 111 -27.83 10.02 -20.54
CA GLU A 111 -27.18 10.68 -21.67
C GLU A 111 -28.08 10.68 -22.90
N SER A 112 -28.05 11.78 -23.65
CA SER A 112 -28.74 11.86 -24.93
C SER A 112 -27.95 11.12 -26.01
N VAL A 113 -28.64 10.32 -26.83
CA VAL A 113 -28.07 9.67 -28.01
C VAL A 113 -28.34 10.54 -29.23
N PRO A 114 -27.30 11.11 -29.88
CA PRO A 114 -27.50 11.92 -31.07
C PRO A 114 -28.17 11.13 -32.19
N PHE A 115 -29.08 11.77 -32.93
CA PHE A 115 -29.66 11.18 -34.12
C PHE A 115 -28.75 11.37 -35.34
N GLY A 116 -28.82 10.43 -36.27
CA GLY A 116 -28.15 10.54 -37.57
C GLY A 116 -29.00 11.25 -38.61
N ARG A 117 -28.40 11.50 -39.78
CA ARG A 117 -29.11 11.97 -40.97
C ARG A 117 -29.05 10.90 -42.05
N GLU A 118 -30.20 10.58 -42.61
CA GLU A 118 -30.36 9.66 -43.72
C GLU A 118 -30.82 10.42 -44.97
N PHE A 119 -30.25 10.09 -46.13
CA PHE A 119 -30.57 10.74 -47.39
C PHE A 119 -31.33 9.80 -48.32
N ILE A 120 -32.55 10.18 -48.69
CA ILE A 120 -33.33 9.49 -49.71
C ILE A 120 -33.16 10.24 -51.02
N ARG A 121 -32.71 9.51 -52.04
CA ARG A 121 -32.61 10.01 -53.40
C ARG A 121 -33.95 9.87 -54.12
N SER A 122 -34.37 10.91 -54.83
CA SER A 122 -35.61 10.88 -55.62
C SER A 122 -35.42 11.48 -57.00
N ASP A 123 -35.81 10.73 -58.03
CA ASP A 123 -35.86 11.20 -59.42
C ASP A 123 -36.99 12.22 -59.64
N SER A 124 -37.90 12.38 -58.67
CA SER A 124 -38.95 13.41 -58.71
C SER A 124 -38.44 14.81 -58.38
N MET A 125 -37.16 14.96 -58.01
CA MET A 125 -36.51 16.23 -57.70
C MET A 125 -35.26 16.38 -58.57
N GLY A 126 -35.05 17.58 -59.11
CA GLY A 126 -33.82 17.92 -59.84
C GLY A 126 -32.63 18.08 -58.90
N THR A 127 -31.41 18.05 -59.43
CA THR A 127 -30.17 18.28 -58.64
C THR A 127 -30.08 19.67 -58.05
N GLU A 128 -30.73 20.64 -58.69
CA GLU A 128 -30.77 22.03 -58.25
C GLU A 128 -31.91 22.31 -57.26
N ASP A 129 -32.83 21.34 -57.06
CA ASP A 129 -33.91 21.51 -56.10
C ASP A 129 -33.34 21.49 -54.67
N PRO A 130 -33.81 22.39 -53.79
CA PRO A 130 -33.37 22.38 -52.40
C PRO A 130 -33.79 21.07 -51.73
N ALA A 131 -32.89 20.54 -50.89
CA ALA A 131 -33.16 19.35 -50.09
C ALA A 131 -34.43 19.54 -49.22
N ARG A 132 -35.22 18.47 -49.10
CA ARG A 132 -36.48 18.50 -48.34
C ARG A 132 -36.39 17.58 -47.13
N ILE A 133 -36.67 18.10 -45.95
CA ILE A 133 -36.80 17.25 -44.75
C ILE A 133 -38.12 16.51 -44.84
N ILE A 134 -38.05 15.18 -44.86
CA ILE A 134 -39.20 14.28 -44.88
C ILE A 134 -39.58 13.87 -43.45
N GLN A 135 -38.58 13.69 -42.60
CA GLN A 135 -38.75 13.39 -41.18
C GLN A 135 -37.70 14.17 -40.39
N GLY A 136 -38.13 14.91 -39.37
CA GLY A 136 -37.20 15.56 -38.44
C GLY A 136 -36.54 14.53 -37.52
N GLY A 137 -35.25 14.74 -37.21
CA GLY A 137 -34.54 13.88 -36.28
C GLY A 137 -34.92 14.16 -34.83
N ARG A 138 -34.89 13.12 -34.00
CA ARG A 138 -35.11 13.21 -32.55
C ARG A 138 -34.02 12.43 -31.83
N PRO A 139 -33.34 13.03 -30.85
CA PRO A 139 -32.34 12.31 -30.08
C PRO A 139 -33.00 11.18 -29.30
N GLY A 140 -32.24 10.11 -29.10
CA GLY A 140 -32.59 9.06 -28.16
C GLY A 140 -32.14 9.39 -26.74
N LEU A 141 -32.37 8.45 -25.84
CA LEU A 141 -32.00 8.50 -24.43
C LEU A 141 -31.37 7.16 -24.02
N GLN A 142 -30.25 7.22 -23.32
CA GLN A 142 -29.62 6.04 -22.74
C GLN A 142 -29.24 6.30 -21.27
N GLU A 143 -29.19 5.23 -20.49
CA GLU A 143 -28.59 5.21 -19.17
C GLU A 143 -27.22 4.55 -19.24
N VAL A 144 -26.19 5.26 -18.79
CA VAL A 144 -24.82 4.78 -18.68
C VAL A 144 -24.55 4.48 -17.21
N THR A 145 -24.28 3.21 -16.89
CA THR A 145 -23.81 2.83 -15.55
C THR A 145 -22.28 2.88 -15.53
N VAL A 146 -21.76 3.70 -14.63
CA VAL A 146 -20.33 3.92 -14.45
C VAL A 146 -19.91 3.34 -13.11
N ARG A 147 -18.88 2.49 -13.12
CA ARG A 147 -18.17 2.06 -11.93
C ARG A 147 -17.02 3.02 -11.66
N ILE A 148 -16.92 3.48 -10.42
CA ILE A 148 -15.87 4.39 -9.97
C ILE A 148 -15.13 3.75 -8.79
N ILE A 149 -13.81 3.71 -8.85
CA ILE A 149 -12.95 3.21 -7.77
C ILE A 149 -12.26 4.37 -7.09
N PHE A 150 -12.42 4.42 -5.77
CA PHE A 150 -11.81 5.42 -4.89
C PHE A 150 -10.69 4.78 -4.07
N ARG A 151 -9.53 5.44 -4.00
CA ARG A 151 -8.44 5.13 -3.07
C ARG A 151 -8.21 6.32 -2.15
N ASP A 152 -8.33 6.11 -0.85
CA ASP A 152 -8.29 7.18 0.17
C ASP A 152 -9.24 8.35 -0.14
N GLY A 153 -10.42 8.02 -0.69
CA GLY A 153 -11.44 8.99 -1.07
C GLY A 153 -11.19 9.70 -2.42
N VAL A 154 -10.08 9.43 -3.09
CA VAL A 154 -9.76 10.01 -4.40
C VAL A 154 -10.18 9.06 -5.51
N GLU A 155 -10.92 9.57 -6.50
CA GLU A 155 -11.26 8.82 -7.71
C GLU A 155 -9.97 8.44 -8.46
N THR A 156 -9.75 7.15 -8.65
CA THR A 156 -8.56 6.61 -9.33
C THR A 156 -8.89 5.91 -10.64
N GLU A 157 -10.13 5.45 -10.79
CA GLU A 157 -10.59 4.75 -11.98
C GLU A 157 -12.07 5.01 -12.20
N ARG A 158 -12.45 5.21 -13.46
CA ARG A 158 -13.82 5.36 -13.93
C ARG A 158 -14.02 4.51 -15.17
N GLN A 159 -14.99 3.60 -15.13
CA GLN A 159 -15.25 2.67 -16.22
C GLN A 159 -16.76 2.55 -16.48
N ILE A 160 -17.16 2.65 -17.76
CA ILE A 160 -18.52 2.29 -18.18
C ILE A 160 -18.66 0.78 -18.08
N VAL A 161 -19.62 0.32 -17.27
CA VAL A 161 -19.88 -1.10 -17.05
C VAL A 161 -21.18 -1.58 -17.67
N ASN A 162 -22.10 -0.66 -17.98
CA ASN A 162 -23.33 -0.97 -18.69
C ASN A 162 -23.82 0.27 -19.46
N VAL A 163 -24.45 0.03 -20.61
CA VAL A 163 -25.19 1.03 -21.37
C VAL A 163 -26.56 0.44 -21.69
N ASN A 164 -27.61 1.13 -21.30
CA ASN A 164 -28.99 0.72 -21.52
C ASN A 164 -29.71 1.79 -22.34
N VAL A 165 -30.10 1.46 -23.57
CA VAL A 165 -30.87 2.37 -24.43
C VAL A 165 -32.32 2.37 -23.96
N ILE A 166 -32.80 3.53 -23.52
CA ILE A 166 -34.18 3.74 -23.05
C ILE A 166 -35.08 4.12 -24.23
N GLU A 167 -34.59 5.03 -25.07
CA GLU A 167 -35.27 5.48 -26.29
C GLU A 167 -34.30 5.52 -27.46
N GLU A 168 -34.64 4.84 -28.55
CA GLU A 168 -33.85 4.88 -29.78
C GLU A 168 -33.90 6.26 -30.44
N ALA A 169 -32.76 6.72 -30.95
CA ALA A 169 -32.72 7.95 -31.72
C ALA A 169 -33.48 7.77 -33.04
N VAL A 170 -34.24 8.79 -33.43
CA VAL A 170 -34.96 8.83 -34.71
C VAL A 170 -34.16 9.67 -35.69
N ASN A 171 -33.69 9.08 -36.78
CA ASN A 171 -32.91 9.80 -37.77
C ASN A 171 -33.73 10.90 -38.47
N GLU A 172 -33.03 11.97 -38.83
CA GLU A 172 -33.55 12.97 -39.76
C GLU A 172 -33.47 12.40 -41.19
N ILE A 173 -34.60 12.35 -41.88
CA ILE A 173 -34.65 11.87 -43.27
C ILE A 173 -34.74 13.08 -44.19
N VAL A 174 -33.76 13.21 -45.08
CA VAL A 174 -33.66 14.30 -46.04
C VAL A 174 -33.75 13.74 -47.46
N MET A 175 -34.73 14.21 -48.22
CA MET A 175 -34.85 13.92 -49.64
C MET A 175 -33.98 14.87 -50.46
N ILE A 176 -33.24 14.31 -51.39
CA ILE A 176 -32.39 15.03 -52.34
C ILE A 176 -32.69 14.55 -53.76
N GLY A 177 -32.55 15.46 -54.74
CA GLY A 177 -32.70 15.11 -56.15
C GLY A 177 -31.58 14.23 -56.66
N THR A 178 -31.92 13.30 -57.54
CA THR A 178 -30.95 12.54 -58.35
C THR A 178 -30.80 13.20 -59.70
N GLY A 179 -29.56 13.46 -60.09
CA GLY A 179 -29.22 14.05 -61.38
C GLY A 179 -29.45 13.08 -62.52
N VAL A 180 -30.70 12.90 -62.91
CA VAL A 180 -31.02 12.66 -64.31
C VAL A 180 -31.71 13.93 -64.76
N ALA A 181 -30.99 14.77 -65.49
CA ALA A 181 -31.59 15.93 -66.14
C ALA A 181 -32.84 15.44 -66.88
N ALA A 182 -34.00 16.00 -66.58
CA ALA A 182 -35.19 15.80 -67.39
C ALA A 182 -34.85 16.27 -68.80
N GLY A 183 -34.50 15.31 -69.67
CA GLY A 183 -34.15 15.52 -71.07
C GLY A 183 -35.37 15.81 -71.91
#